data_AF-A0A182GJ06-F1
#
_entry.id   AF-A0A182GJ06-F1
#
_cell.length_a   1.000
_cell.length_b   1.000
_cell.length_c   1.000
_cell.angle_alpha   90.00
_cell.angle_beta   90.00
_cell.angle_gamma   90.00
#
_symmetry.space_group_name_H-M   'P 1'
#
loop_
_entity.id
_entity.type
_entity.pdbx_description
1 polymer ?
#
loop_
_entity_poly.entity_id
_entity_poly.type
_entity_poly.pdbx_seq_one_letter_code
_entity_poly.pdbx_strand_id
1 'polypeptide(L)'
;MTRTCSTTTGCKTMNICDETGDVFFTVTCAGDTYCTEDVAGAATCELDQPADCDDEVPSPPETTPIEPLVCTAEGFFPDPYECNVFHYCSGYGLQSDFQTCPENTVFNPEFNSSSPCKAKEDDESDCSQVDCTENSVFKHFGTSEKYFAYCWEDPDSTADPKEIKVSMFMCIEGTSFDGVQCAFQCKEEGNFANPRSSTTYYQCYYANEVLVGRMLTCPGSRQFDENLKICR
;
A
#
# COMPACT_ATOMS: atom_id res chain seq x y z
N MET A 1 22.29 5.12 32.38
CA MET A 1 22.03 4.63 31.02
C MET A 1 23.35 4.51 30.27
N THR A 2 23.66 3.32 29.79
CA THR A 2 24.88 3.00 29.03
C THR A 2 24.51 2.50 27.64
N ARG A 3 25.44 2.56 26.70
CA ARG A 3 25.23 2.10 25.33
C ARG A 3 26.28 1.07 24.99
N THR A 4 25.85 -0.10 24.54
CA THR A 4 26.74 -1.19 24.13
C THR A 4 26.32 -1.75 22.79
N CYS A 5 27.25 -2.30 22.02
CA CYS A 5 26.92 -2.98 20.79
C CYS A 5 26.34 -4.37 21.08
N SER A 6 25.32 -4.75 20.31
CA SER A 6 24.68 -6.06 20.47
C SER A 6 25.58 -7.14 19.87
N THR A 7 25.97 -8.11 20.69
CA THR A 7 26.74 -9.27 20.26
C THR A 7 25.87 -10.41 19.73
N THR A 8 24.53 -10.28 19.82
CA THR A 8 23.56 -11.33 19.45
C THR A 8 22.65 -10.95 18.28
N THR A 9 22.52 -9.66 17.96
CA THR A 9 21.57 -9.13 16.95
C THR A 9 22.27 -8.52 15.73
N GLY A 10 23.58 -8.73 15.59
CA GLY A 10 24.38 -8.26 14.47
C GLY A 10 25.02 -6.88 14.66
N CYS A 11 26.01 -6.59 13.81
CA CYS A 11 26.92 -5.45 13.94
C CYS A 11 26.30 -4.06 13.78
N LYS A 12 25.02 -3.95 13.40
CA LYS A 12 24.31 -2.66 13.28
C LYS A 12 23.45 -2.33 14.49
N THR A 13 23.39 -3.20 15.49
CA THR A 13 22.46 -3.05 16.62
C THR A 13 23.18 -2.53 17.85
N MET A 14 22.68 -1.43 18.42
CA MET A 14 23.14 -0.83 19.66
C MET A 14 22.07 -0.99 20.75
N ASN A 15 22.47 -1.56 21.89
CA ASN A 15 21.63 -1.67 23.07
C ASN A 15 21.76 -0.41 23.92
N ILE A 16 20.62 0.13 24.34
CA ILE A 16 20.55 1.14 25.39
C ILE A 16 20.19 0.39 26.67
N CYS A 17 21.13 0.35 27.61
CA CYS A 17 20.94 -0.29 28.89
C CYS A 17 20.54 0.74 29.96
N ASP A 18 19.74 0.30 30.91
CA ASP A 18 19.38 1.09 32.08
C ASP A 18 20.55 1.21 33.09
N GLU A 19 20.28 1.63 34.33
CA GLU A 19 21.30 1.76 35.36
C GLU A 19 21.70 0.42 36.00
N THR A 20 20.89 -0.63 35.84
CA THR A 20 21.20 -2.00 36.30
C THR A 20 21.94 -2.82 35.24
N GLY A 21 22.04 -2.30 34.02
CA GLY A 21 22.73 -2.93 32.89
C GLY A 21 21.82 -3.79 32.04
N ASP A 22 20.51 -3.77 32.31
CA ASP A 22 19.51 -4.50 31.54
C ASP A 22 19.16 -3.73 30.26
N VAL A 23 18.96 -4.46 29.17
CA VAL A 23 18.63 -3.86 27.86
C VAL A 23 17.23 -3.26 27.95
N PHE A 24 17.17 -1.93 27.86
CA PHE A 24 15.93 -1.16 27.90
C PHE A 24 15.33 -0.99 26.50
N PHE A 25 16.19 -0.75 25.49
CA PHE A 25 15.78 -0.56 24.10
C PHE A 25 16.93 -0.86 23.13
N THR A 26 16.62 -1.25 21.90
CA THR A 26 17.60 -1.50 20.83
C THR A 26 17.46 -0.47 19.71
N VAL A 27 18.58 0.07 19.24
CA VAL A 27 18.65 1.02 18.13
C VAL A 27 19.44 0.38 17.00
N THR A 28 18.86 0.33 15.80
CA THR A 28 19.58 -0.08 14.59
C THR A 28 20.22 1.14 13.94
N CYS A 29 21.51 1.06 13.66
CA CYS A 29 22.27 2.09 12.95
C CYS A 29 21.72 2.27 11.52
N ALA A 30 21.52 3.53 11.11
CA ALA A 30 20.89 3.85 9.84
C ALA A 30 21.88 3.77 8.66
N GLY A 31 21.40 3.32 7.50
CA GLY A 31 22.20 3.22 6.28
C GLY A 31 23.41 2.29 6.43
N ASP A 32 24.56 2.76 5.99
CA ASP A 32 25.83 2.00 5.96
C ASP A 32 26.67 2.19 7.24
N THR A 33 26.04 2.56 8.36
CA THR A 33 26.75 2.70 9.65
C THR A 33 26.62 1.45 10.51
N TYR A 34 27.67 1.12 11.23
CA TYR A 34 27.83 -0.01 12.12
C TYR A 34 27.99 0.47 13.57
N CYS A 35 27.60 -0.38 14.50
CA CYS A 35 27.82 -0.13 15.90
C CYS A 35 29.29 -0.36 16.24
N THR A 36 29.95 0.68 16.75
CA THR A 36 31.33 0.66 17.24
C THR A 36 31.35 1.03 18.71
N GLU A 37 32.16 0.32 19.52
CA GLU A 37 32.42 0.70 20.92
C GLU A 37 33.78 1.38 21.01
N ASP A 38 33.83 2.54 21.65
CA ASP A 38 35.09 3.18 22.00
C ASP A 38 35.80 2.45 23.16
N VAL A 39 37.05 2.83 23.44
CA VAL A 39 37.85 2.23 24.52
C VAL A 39 37.24 2.46 25.92
N ALA A 40 36.24 3.34 26.03
CA ALA A 40 35.48 3.61 27.25
C ALA A 40 34.17 2.79 27.34
N GLY A 41 33.87 1.96 26.33
CA GLY A 41 32.69 1.11 26.26
C GLY A 41 31.40 1.86 25.92
N ALA A 42 31.51 3.02 25.25
CA ALA A 42 30.36 3.75 24.73
C ALA A 42 30.13 3.37 23.26
N ALA A 43 28.97 2.77 22.98
CA ALA A 43 28.57 2.44 21.62
C ALA A 43 28.05 3.64 20.82
N THR A 44 28.46 3.74 19.56
CA THR A 44 28.03 4.74 18.57
C THR A 44 27.85 4.11 17.18
N CYS A 45 27.05 4.76 16.32
CA CYS A 45 26.92 4.37 14.92
C CYS A 45 27.94 5.12 14.05
N GLU A 46 28.89 4.39 13.48
CA GLU A 46 29.98 4.94 12.68
C GLU A 46 30.15 4.17 11.36
N LEU A 47 30.87 4.75 10.39
CA LEU A 47 31.09 4.10 9.09
C LEU A 47 32.16 2.99 9.12
N ASP A 48 32.88 2.86 10.23
CA ASP A 48 33.94 1.86 10.36
C ASP A 48 33.34 0.48 10.67
N GLN A 49 33.41 -0.42 9.70
CA GLN A 49 32.97 -1.81 9.85
C GLN A 49 33.96 -2.59 10.76
N PRO A 50 33.49 -3.22 11.85
CA PRO A 50 34.33 -4.07 12.70
C PRO A 50 34.90 -5.27 11.92
N ALA A 51 36.13 -5.67 12.25
CA ALA A 51 36.88 -6.70 11.51
C ALA A 51 36.28 -8.12 11.55
N ASP A 52 35.31 -8.38 12.42
CA ASP A 52 34.58 -9.66 12.57
C ASP A 52 33.12 -9.57 12.05
N CYS A 53 32.75 -8.50 11.35
CA CYS A 53 31.46 -8.42 10.66
C CYS A 53 31.55 -9.07 9.29
N ASP A 54 31.55 -10.41 9.27
CA ASP A 54 31.04 -11.15 8.14
C ASP A 54 29.51 -11.21 8.29
N ASP A 55 28.84 -10.29 7.61
CA ASP A 55 27.38 -10.24 7.54
C ASP A 55 26.88 -11.49 6.78
N GLU A 56 26.57 -12.59 7.48
CA GLU A 56 25.30 -13.22 7.19
C GLU A 56 24.22 -12.28 7.72
N VAL A 57 23.84 -11.35 6.84
CA VAL A 57 22.66 -10.51 6.97
C VAL A 57 21.54 -11.39 7.53
N PRO A 58 21.02 -11.14 8.75
CA PRO A 58 19.75 -11.72 9.12
C PRO A 58 18.79 -11.25 8.03
N SER A 59 18.26 -12.20 7.28
CA SER A 59 17.30 -11.90 6.23
C SER A 59 16.23 -10.97 6.78
N PRO A 60 15.69 -10.05 5.97
CA PRO A 60 14.44 -9.39 6.33
C PRO A 60 13.46 -10.45 6.83
N PRO A 61 12.58 -10.13 7.81
CA PRO A 61 11.60 -11.07 8.30
C PRO A 61 11.00 -11.77 7.08
N GLU A 62 11.10 -13.12 7.07
CA GLU A 62 10.57 -13.92 5.98
C GLU A 62 9.21 -13.35 5.62
N THR A 63 9.05 -13.00 4.34
CA THR A 63 7.78 -12.86 3.62
C THR A 63 6.60 -13.13 4.54
N THR A 64 5.94 -12.08 5.02
CA THR A 64 4.63 -12.24 5.66
C THR A 64 3.84 -13.23 4.81
N PRO A 65 3.37 -14.35 5.36
CA PRO A 65 2.67 -15.34 4.55
C PRO A 65 1.56 -14.62 3.79
N ILE A 66 1.55 -14.76 2.46
CA ILE A 66 0.57 -14.08 1.61
C ILE A 66 -0.83 -14.47 2.11
N GLU A 67 -1.56 -13.49 2.62
CA GLU A 67 -2.89 -13.70 3.19
C GLU A 67 -3.97 -13.33 2.17
N PRO A 68 -5.11 -14.04 2.14
CA PRO A 68 -6.27 -13.59 1.39
C PRO A 68 -6.74 -12.20 1.84
N LEU A 69 -6.97 -11.30 0.88
CA LEU A 69 -7.57 -10.01 1.13
C LEU A 69 -9.09 -10.13 1.23
N VAL A 70 -9.72 -9.26 2.02
CA VAL A 70 -11.17 -9.05 1.95
C VAL A 70 -11.46 -8.12 0.76
N CYS A 71 -12.20 -8.63 -0.21
CA CYS A 71 -12.46 -7.98 -1.48
C CYS A 71 -13.35 -6.74 -1.34
N THR A 72 -12.89 -5.60 -1.87
CA THR A 72 -13.65 -4.34 -1.88
C THR A 72 -14.41 -4.11 -3.18
N ALA A 73 -14.11 -4.89 -4.22
CA ALA A 73 -14.89 -5.01 -5.44
C ALA A 73 -14.52 -6.33 -6.15
N GLU A 74 -15.25 -6.66 -7.22
CA GLU A 74 -14.82 -7.70 -8.17
C GLU A 74 -13.64 -7.18 -9.02
N GLY A 75 -12.66 -8.05 -9.27
CA GLY A 75 -11.51 -7.74 -10.13
C GLY A 75 -10.17 -8.25 -9.60
N PHE A 76 -9.09 -7.76 -10.20
CA PHE A 76 -7.72 -8.05 -9.78
C PHE A 76 -7.17 -6.89 -8.95
N PHE A 77 -6.54 -7.21 -7.83
CA PHE A 77 -5.94 -6.28 -6.89
C PHE A 77 -4.44 -6.61 -6.70
N PRO A 78 -3.57 -5.61 -6.53
CA PRO A 78 -2.20 -5.88 -6.11
C PRO A 78 -2.18 -6.43 -4.68
N ASP A 79 -1.21 -7.27 -4.38
CA ASP A 79 -0.82 -7.51 -2.99
C ASP A 79 -0.16 -6.23 -2.43
N PRO A 80 -0.49 -5.82 -1.19
CA PRO A 80 0.04 -4.58 -0.60
C PRO A 80 1.55 -4.62 -0.32
N TYR A 81 2.16 -5.80 -0.25
CA TYR A 81 3.54 -6.02 0.16
C TYR A 81 4.36 -6.81 -0.89
N GLU A 82 3.74 -7.74 -1.61
CA GLU A 82 4.42 -8.59 -2.59
C GLU A 82 4.06 -8.20 -4.04
N CYS A 83 4.88 -7.38 -4.69
CA CYS A 83 4.54 -6.82 -6.00
C CYS A 83 4.41 -7.84 -7.16
N ASN A 84 4.94 -9.05 -6.99
CA ASN A 84 4.77 -10.16 -7.91
C ASN A 84 3.52 -11.00 -7.60
N VAL A 85 2.70 -10.60 -6.64
CA VAL A 85 1.47 -11.29 -6.25
C VAL A 85 0.27 -10.42 -6.59
N PHE A 86 -0.80 -11.06 -7.03
CA PHE A 86 -2.08 -10.40 -7.23
C PHE A 86 -3.21 -11.24 -6.66
N HIS A 87 -4.28 -10.55 -6.27
CA HIS A 87 -5.48 -11.11 -5.68
C HIS A 87 -6.62 -11.01 -6.68
N TYR A 88 -7.28 -12.13 -6.94
CA TYR A 88 -8.52 -12.18 -7.67
C TYR A 88 -9.71 -12.20 -6.70
N CYS A 89 -10.60 -11.24 -6.91
CA CYS A 89 -11.80 -11.05 -6.14
C CYS A 89 -13.03 -11.35 -7.00
N SER A 90 -13.81 -12.34 -6.57
CA SER A 90 -15.07 -12.73 -7.24
C SER A 90 -16.28 -11.88 -6.83
N GLY A 91 -16.14 -11.04 -5.79
CA GLY A 91 -17.20 -10.16 -5.32
C GLY A 91 -16.86 -9.43 -4.03
N TYR A 92 -17.66 -8.41 -3.71
CA TYR A 92 -17.50 -7.61 -2.48
C TYR A 92 -17.67 -8.45 -1.21
N GLY A 93 -16.77 -8.26 -0.24
CA GLY A 93 -16.79 -8.91 1.07
C GLY A 93 -16.32 -10.37 1.08
N LEU A 94 -15.95 -10.93 -0.08
CA LEU A 94 -15.39 -12.28 -0.18
C LEU A 94 -13.88 -12.28 0.09
N GLN A 95 -13.32 -13.43 0.41
CA GLN A 95 -11.88 -13.61 0.44
C GLN A 95 -11.35 -13.77 -0.98
N SER A 96 -10.22 -13.14 -1.27
CA SER A 96 -9.55 -13.27 -2.56
C SER A 96 -8.84 -14.62 -2.70
N ASP A 97 -8.73 -15.11 -3.93
CA ASP A 97 -7.69 -16.07 -4.29
C ASP A 97 -6.43 -15.30 -4.73
N PHE A 98 -5.25 -15.66 -4.23
CA PHE A 98 -4.01 -15.01 -4.65
C PHE A 98 -3.19 -15.90 -5.58
N GLN A 99 -2.47 -15.27 -6.51
CA GLN A 99 -1.58 -15.94 -7.45
C GLN A 99 -0.33 -15.11 -7.66
N THR A 100 0.79 -15.79 -7.89
CA THR A 100 2.04 -15.15 -8.26
C THR A 100 2.09 -14.96 -9.78
N CYS A 101 2.49 -13.77 -10.20
CA CYS A 101 2.85 -13.49 -11.57
C CYS A 101 3.99 -14.41 -12.04
N PRO A 102 4.06 -14.74 -13.35
CA PRO A 102 5.17 -15.50 -13.92
C PRO A 102 6.54 -14.89 -13.59
N GLU A 103 7.60 -15.69 -13.72
CA GLU A 103 8.98 -15.23 -13.47
C GLU A 103 9.31 -13.93 -14.21
N ASN A 104 10.00 -13.01 -13.52
CA ASN A 104 10.37 -11.68 -14.03
C ASN A 104 9.19 -10.79 -14.44
N THR A 105 8.00 -11.06 -13.89
CA THR A 105 6.83 -10.20 -14.07
C THR A 105 6.22 -9.80 -12.73
N VAL A 106 5.55 -8.66 -12.72
CA VAL A 106 4.93 -8.04 -11.55
C VAL A 106 3.53 -7.58 -11.90
N PHE A 107 2.71 -7.31 -10.89
CA PHE A 107 1.36 -6.82 -11.11
C PHE A 107 1.38 -5.52 -11.92
N ASN A 108 0.49 -5.43 -12.90
CA ASN A 108 0.32 -4.25 -13.72
C ASN A 108 -0.86 -3.42 -13.20
N PRO A 109 -0.64 -2.31 -12.47
CA PRO A 109 -1.74 -1.46 -11.98
C PRO A 109 -2.53 -0.81 -13.12
N GLU A 110 -1.94 -0.67 -14.30
CA GLU A 110 -2.60 -0.13 -15.50
C GLU A 110 -3.33 -1.22 -16.31
N PHE A 111 -3.49 -2.40 -15.73
CA PHE A 111 -4.09 -3.53 -16.42
C PHE A 111 -5.55 -3.27 -16.81
N ASN A 112 -5.88 -3.53 -18.08
CA ASN A 112 -7.21 -3.30 -18.63
C ASN A 112 -7.86 -4.47 -19.40
N SER A 113 -7.17 -5.55 -19.83
CA SER A 113 -7.88 -6.59 -20.62
C SER A 113 -7.23 -7.95 -20.98
N SER A 114 -5.92 -8.22 -20.87
CA SER A 114 -5.32 -9.52 -21.30
C SER A 114 -4.46 -10.35 -20.32
N SER A 115 -3.63 -9.76 -19.46
CA SER A 115 -2.92 -10.40 -18.33
C SER A 115 -2.66 -9.39 -17.20
N PRO A 116 -2.97 -9.69 -15.91
CA PRO A 116 -2.75 -8.77 -14.79
C PRO A 116 -1.26 -8.52 -14.47
N CYS A 117 -0.35 -9.16 -15.18
CA CYS A 117 1.10 -9.04 -14.97
C CYS A 117 1.79 -8.34 -16.15
N LYS A 118 2.80 -7.51 -15.86
CA LYS A 118 3.72 -6.89 -16.83
C LYS A 118 5.15 -7.34 -16.57
N ALA A 119 6.01 -7.26 -17.58
CA ALA A 119 7.45 -7.46 -17.38
C ALA A 119 7.97 -6.45 -16.35
N LYS A 120 8.86 -6.91 -15.48
CA LYS A 120 9.54 -6.06 -14.51
C LYS A 120 10.64 -5.30 -15.24
N GLU A 121 10.53 -3.98 -15.30
CA GLU A 121 11.51 -3.09 -15.95
C GLU A 121 12.39 -2.39 -14.91
N ASP A 122 11.80 -1.94 -13.80
CA ASP A 122 12.48 -1.24 -12.71
C ASP A 122 11.91 -1.62 -11.33
N ASP A 123 12.79 -1.84 -10.36
CA ASP A 123 12.42 -2.27 -9.01
C ASP A 123 11.62 -1.20 -8.24
N GLU A 124 11.99 0.07 -8.33
CA GLU A 124 11.35 1.15 -7.57
C GLU A 124 9.98 1.52 -8.14
N SER A 125 9.84 1.58 -9.47
CA SER A 125 8.56 1.95 -10.08
C SER A 125 7.59 0.79 -10.19
N ASP A 126 8.09 -0.44 -10.38
CA ASP A 126 7.21 -1.58 -10.64
C ASP A 126 6.89 -2.40 -9.40
N CYS A 127 7.67 -2.27 -8.32
CA CYS A 127 7.45 -2.95 -7.04
C CYS A 127 6.92 -1.99 -5.96
N SER A 128 5.80 -1.34 -6.24
CA SER A 128 5.15 -0.45 -5.28
C SER A 128 4.56 -1.23 -4.10
N GLN A 129 4.75 -0.70 -2.89
CA GLN A 129 4.17 -1.22 -1.66
C GLN A 129 3.36 -0.13 -0.95
N VAL A 130 2.46 -0.54 -0.06
CA VAL A 130 1.69 0.39 0.77
C VAL A 130 2.48 0.74 2.04
N ASP A 131 2.83 2.00 2.21
CA ASP A 131 3.39 2.50 3.47
C ASP A 131 2.26 2.79 4.48
N CYS A 132 2.18 1.94 5.50
CA CYS A 132 1.22 2.04 6.60
C CYS A 132 1.81 2.62 7.89
N THR A 133 2.91 3.37 7.83
CA THR A 133 3.47 4.09 9.00
C THR A 133 2.46 5.05 9.65
N GLU A 134 1.56 5.64 8.85
CA GLU A 134 0.41 6.41 9.32
C GLU A 134 -0.88 5.59 9.14
N ASN A 135 -1.56 5.30 10.23
CA ASN A 135 -2.84 4.59 10.22
C ASN A 135 -4.03 5.53 9.95
N SER A 136 -5.17 4.96 9.55
CA SER A 136 -6.45 5.67 9.37
C SER A 136 -6.47 6.73 8.26
N VAL A 137 -5.63 6.58 7.23
CA VAL A 137 -5.61 7.47 6.06
C VAL A 137 -5.61 6.61 4.79
N PHE A 138 -6.29 7.09 3.74
CA PHE A 138 -6.18 6.47 2.42
C PHE A 138 -4.83 6.81 1.78
N LYS A 139 -4.14 5.81 1.24
CA LYS A 139 -2.81 5.94 0.64
C LYS A 139 -2.85 5.46 -0.81
N HIS A 140 -2.11 6.11 -1.69
CA HIS A 140 -1.89 5.58 -3.04
C HIS A 140 -1.13 4.25 -2.98
N PHE A 141 -1.43 3.35 -3.90
CA PHE A 141 -0.56 2.21 -4.17
C PHE A 141 0.51 2.64 -5.18
N GLY A 142 1.70 2.97 -4.67
CA GLY A 142 2.76 3.58 -5.49
C GLY A 142 2.30 4.88 -6.14
N THR A 143 2.44 4.96 -7.46
CA THR A 143 1.93 6.08 -8.27
C THR A 143 0.59 5.78 -8.94
N SER A 144 -0.08 4.68 -8.57
CA SER A 144 -1.35 4.33 -9.19
C SER A 144 -2.43 5.34 -8.85
N GLU A 145 -3.09 5.84 -9.88
CA GLU A 145 -4.32 6.62 -9.77
C GLU A 145 -5.57 5.72 -9.68
N LYS A 146 -5.39 4.41 -9.87
CA LYS A 146 -6.48 3.42 -9.90
C LYS A 146 -6.57 2.65 -8.59
N TYR A 147 -5.44 2.24 -8.03
CA TYR A 147 -5.37 1.45 -6.80
C TYR A 147 -4.91 2.28 -5.62
N PHE A 148 -5.57 2.09 -4.49
CA PHE A 148 -5.28 2.77 -3.23
C PHE A 148 -5.61 1.87 -2.06
N ALA A 149 -5.10 2.19 -0.88
CA ALA A 149 -5.18 1.35 0.30
C ALA A 149 -5.69 2.15 1.51
N TYR A 150 -6.28 1.45 2.46
CA TYR A 150 -6.59 1.97 3.79
C TYR A 150 -5.92 1.09 4.85
N CYS A 151 -5.06 1.70 5.66
CA CYS A 151 -4.37 1.03 6.76
C CYS A 151 -5.17 1.24 8.05
N TRP A 152 -5.44 0.17 8.79
CA TRP A 152 -6.20 0.24 10.03
C TRP A 152 -5.67 -0.75 11.06
N GLU A 153 -5.79 -0.40 12.34
CA GLU A 153 -5.45 -1.30 13.43
C GLU A 153 -6.48 -2.42 13.53
N ASP A 154 -6.02 -3.66 13.55
CA ASP A 154 -6.88 -4.81 13.80
C ASP A 154 -7.41 -4.74 15.26
N PRO A 155 -8.74 -4.60 15.46
CA PRO A 155 -9.33 -4.52 16.79
C PRO A 155 -9.23 -5.84 17.55
N ASP A 156 -9.08 -6.96 16.85
CA ASP A 156 -8.97 -8.29 17.42
C ASP A 156 -7.51 -8.67 17.70
N SER A 157 -6.54 -7.86 17.23
CA SER A 157 -5.13 -8.07 17.52
C SER A 157 -4.84 -7.89 19.00
N THR A 158 -4.21 -8.90 19.58
CA THR A 158 -3.73 -8.90 20.97
C THR A 158 -2.24 -8.55 21.06
N ALA A 159 -1.60 -8.26 19.92
CA ALA A 159 -0.20 -7.84 19.85
C ALA A 159 -0.02 -6.39 20.34
N ASP A 160 1.17 -6.08 20.86
CA ASP A 160 1.58 -4.72 21.22
C ASP A 160 2.95 -4.42 20.58
N PRO A 161 3.03 -3.53 19.56
CA PRO A 161 1.93 -2.73 19.01
C PRO A 161 0.89 -3.58 18.27
N LYS A 162 -0.34 -3.07 18.17
CA LYS A 162 -1.42 -3.76 17.44
C LYS A 162 -1.04 -3.99 15.99
N GLU A 163 -1.48 -5.12 15.47
CA GLU A 163 -1.33 -5.45 14.06
C GLU A 163 -2.08 -4.45 13.18
N ILE A 164 -1.44 -4.02 12.09
CA ILE A 164 -2.04 -3.14 11.08
C ILE A 164 -2.47 -4.00 9.90
N LYS A 165 -3.75 -3.95 9.55
CA LYS A 165 -4.31 -4.59 8.36
C LYS A 165 -4.48 -3.58 7.24
N VAL A 166 -4.40 -4.08 6.00
CA VAL A 166 -4.51 -3.27 4.78
C VAL A 166 -5.73 -3.71 3.99
N SER A 167 -6.56 -2.75 3.63
CA SER A 167 -7.66 -2.96 2.70
C SER A 167 -7.33 -2.30 1.37
N MET A 168 -7.22 -3.11 0.31
CA MET A 168 -6.97 -2.64 -1.04
C MET A 168 -8.27 -2.24 -1.75
N PHE A 169 -8.24 -1.11 -2.44
CA PHE A 169 -9.35 -0.54 -3.18
C PHE A 169 -8.94 -0.24 -4.62
N MET A 170 -9.96 -0.21 -5.48
CA MET A 170 -9.79 0.09 -6.90
C MET A 170 -10.87 1.08 -7.34
N CYS A 171 -10.46 2.19 -7.93
CA CYS A 171 -11.34 3.14 -8.59
C CYS A 171 -12.04 2.50 -9.78
N ILE A 172 -13.27 2.94 -10.01
CA ILE A 172 -14.07 2.43 -11.12
C ILE A 172 -13.58 3.07 -12.42
N GLU A 173 -13.90 2.44 -13.54
CA GLU A 173 -13.54 3.00 -14.85
C GLU A 173 -14.07 4.43 -15.01
N GLY A 174 -13.21 5.34 -15.49
CA GLY A 174 -13.52 6.76 -15.62
C GLY A 174 -13.31 7.58 -14.34
N THR A 175 -12.89 6.96 -13.24
CA THR A 175 -12.52 7.65 -12.00
C THR A 175 -11.05 7.41 -11.64
N SER A 176 -10.43 8.38 -10.96
CA SER A 176 -9.11 8.22 -10.36
C SER A 176 -9.09 8.71 -8.92
N PHE A 177 -8.20 8.12 -8.12
CA PHE A 177 -8.00 8.46 -6.72
C PHE A 177 -7.25 9.78 -6.61
N ASP A 178 -7.84 10.76 -5.93
CA ASP A 178 -7.28 12.11 -5.75
C ASP A 178 -6.52 12.29 -4.42
N GLY A 179 -6.23 11.19 -3.71
CA GLY A 179 -5.68 11.19 -2.36
C GLY A 179 -6.74 11.12 -1.25
N VAL A 180 -8.02 11.35 -1.58
CA VAL A 180 -9.14 11.28 -0.61
C VAL A 180 -10.21 10.30 -1.08
N GLN A 181 -10.57 10.31 -2.36
CA GLN A 181 -11.62 9.48 -2.94
C GLN A 181 -11.42 9.25 -4.45
N CYS A 182 -12.18 8.32 -5.02
CA CYS A 182 -12.26 8.18 -6.47
C CYS A 182 -13.13 9.29 -7.07
N ALA A 183 -12.50 10.23 -7.78
CA ALA A 183 -13.16 11.32 -8.47
C ALA A 183 -13.33 11.00 -9.97
N PHE A 184 -14.50 11.32 -10.53
CA PHE A 184 -14.75 11.15 -11.96
C PHE A 184 -13.97 12.18 -12.78
N GLN A 185 -13.26 11.68 -13.81
CA GLN A 185 -12.39 12.49 -14.64
C GLN A 185 -13.20 13.18 -15.76
N CYS A 186 -13.66 14.38 -15.47
CA CYS A 186 -14.42 15.20 -16.41
C CYS A 186 -13.54 15.67 -17.58
N LYS A 187 -13.88 15.25 -18.80
CA LYS A 187 -13.24 15.71 -20.04
C LYS A 187 -13.95 16.92 -20.65
N GLU A 188 -15.26 16.97 -20.48
CA GLU A 188 -16.14 18.03 -20.97
C GLU A 188 -17.36 18.17 -20.05
N GLU A 189 -18.07 19.28 -20.17
CA GLU A 189 -19.33 19.49 -19.46
C GLU A 189 -20.41 18.54 -20.00
N GLY A 190 -21.17 17.91 -19.09
CA GLY A 190 -22.19 16.95 -19.48
C GLY A 190 -22.52 15.91 -18.41
N ASN A 191 -23.41 14.97 -18.76
CA ASN A 191 -23.78 13.85 -17.92
C ASN A 191 -23.20 12.55 -18.48
N PHE A 192 -22.55 11.73 -17.67
CA PHE A 192 -21.87 10.50 -18.07
C PHE A 192 -22.40 9.30 -17.28
N ALA A 193 -22.48 8.15 -17.93
CA ALA A 193 -22.99 6.95 -17.28
C ALA A 193 -22.07 6.51 -16.14
N ASN A 194 -22.66 5.99 -15.06
CA ASN A 194 -21.88 5.26 -14.06
C ASN A 194 -21.80 3.78 -14.47
N PRO A 195 -20.60 3.22 -14.75
CA PRO A 195 -20.46 1.82 -15.16
C PRO A 195 -20.89 0.81 -14.10
N ARG A 196 -20.96 1.20 -12.81
CA ARG A 196 -21.39 0.30 -11.72
C ARG A 196 -22.87 0.40 -11.36
N SER A 197 -23.60 1.37 -11.89
CA SER A 197 -25.00 1.57 -11.52
C SER A 197 -25.75 2.32 -12.61
N SER A 198 -26.77 1.67 -13.17
CA SER A 198 -27.68 2.30 -14.13
C SER A 198 -28.60 3.33 -13.49
N THR A 199 -28.70 3.41 -12.16
CA THR A 199 -29.54 4.38 -11.45
C THR A 199 -28.79 5.63 -11.02
N THR A 200 -27.49 5.73 -11.32
CA THR A 200 -26.66 6.89 -11.01
C THR A 200 -25.85 7.33 -12.23
N TYR A 201 -25.39 8.57 -12.23
CA TYR A 201 -24.61 9.15 -13.31
C TYR A 201 -23.66 10.21 -12.76
N TYR A 202 -22.63 10.54 -13.52
CA TYR A 202 -21.70 11.62 -13.21
C TYR A 202 -22.11 12.88 -13.95
N GLN A 203 -22.21 14.01 -13.27
CA GLN A 203 -22.41 15.32 -13.88
C GLN A 203 -21.12 16.13 -13.79
N CYS A 204 -20.60 16.52 -14.94
CA CYS A 204 -19.49 17.44 -15.09
C CYS A 204 -20.02 18.84 -15.40
N TYR A 205 -19.58 19.85 -14.67
CA TYR A 205 -20.00 21.25 -14.83
C TYR A 205 -18.87 22.19 -14.42
N TYR A 206 -18.87 23.42 -14.94
CA TYR A 206 -17.89 24.42 -14.53
C TYR A 206 -18.29 25.08 -13.20
N ALA A 207 -17.39 25.04 -12.23
CA ALA A 207 -17.46 25.80 -10.99
C ALA A 207 -16.22 26.70 -10.89
N ASN A 208 -16.41 28.01 -10.97
CA ASN A 208 -15.30 28.99 -10.96
C ASN A 208 -14.21 28.66 -11.99
N GLU A 209 -14.60 28.41 -13.25
CA GLU A 209 -13.71 28.06 -14.37
C GLU A 209 -13.00 26.70 -14.24
N VAL A 210 -13.23 25.96 -13.15
CA VAL A 210 -12.75 24.58 -12.97
C VAL A 210 -13.85 23.62 -13.36
N LEU A 211 -13.55 22.67 -14.25
CA LEU A 211 -14.46 21.59 -14.59
C LEU A 211 -14.49 20.57 -13.45
N VAL A 212 -15.63 20.44 -12.78
CA VAL A 212 -15.80 19.56 -11.62
C VAL A 212 -16.85 18.50 -11.89
N GLY A 213 -16.62 17.29 -11.34
CA GLY A 213 -17.54 16.16 -11.44
C GLY A 213 -18.24 15.87 -10.12
N ARG A 214 -19.52 15.49 -10.18
CA ARG A 214 -20.25 14.93 -9.03
C ARG A 214 -21.13 13.75 -9.43
N MET A 215 -21.34 12.82 -8.52
CA MET A 215 -22.25 11.71 -8.70
C MET A 215 -23.69 12.10 -8.32
N LEU A 216 -24.66 11.78 -9.18
CA LEU A 216 -26.08 12.04 -8.96
C LEU A 216 -26.90 10.76 -9.16
N THR A 217 -27.97 10.64 -8.38
CA THR A 217 -28.94 9.54 -8.51
C THR A 217 -30.10 9.97 -9.39
N CYS A 218 -30.52 9.10 -10.30
CA CYS A 218 -31.71 9.32 -11.11
C CYS A 218 -32.97 9.43 -10.22
N PRO A 219 -33.90 10.34 -10.53
CA PRO A 219 -35.12 10.47 -9.73
C PRO A 219 -36.00 9.21 -9.79
N GLY A 220 -36.45 8.75 -8.63
CA GLY A 220 -37.32 7.57 -8.52
C GLY A 220 -36.60 6.29 -8.91
N SER A 221 -37.24 5.46 -9.74
CA SER A 221 -36.70 4.19 -10.25
C SER A 221 -36.17 4.29 -11.69
N ARG A 222 -35.89 5.51 -12.17
CA ARG A 222 -35.40 5.75 -13.53
C ARG A 222 -33.95 5.32 -13.67
N GLN A 223 -33.58 4.95 -14.89
CA GLN A 223 -32.20 4.60 -15.24
C GLN A 223 -31.59 5.66 -16.14
N PHE A 224 -30.29 5.90 -15.98
CA PHE A 224 -29.55 6.81 -16.83
C PHE A 224 -29.37 6.20 -18.21
N ASP A 225 -29.80 6.94 -19.23
CA ASP A 225 -29.59 6.59 -20.61
C ASP A 225 -28.35 7.30 -21.16
N GLU A 226 -27.32 6.53 -21.50
CA GLU A 226 -26.06 7.08 -21.97
C GLU A 226 -26.17 7.80 -23.32
N ASN A 227 -27.06 7.36 -24.21
CA ASN A 227 -27.22 7.96 -25.54
C ASN A 227 -27.92 9.31 -25.45
N LEU A 228 -28.94 9.39 -24.59
CA LEU A 228 -29.74 10.60 -24.39
C LEU A 228 -29.18 11.51 -23.29
N LYS A 229 -28.22 11.02 -22.50
CA LYS A 229 -27.56 11.73 -21.39
C LYS A 229 -28.55 12.21 -20.31
N ILE A 230 -29.64 11.45 -20.10
CA ILE A 230 -30.75 11.76 -19.18
C ILE A 230 -31.27 10.52 -18.44
N CYS A 231 -31.99 10.72 -17.33
CA CYS A 231 -32.69 9.65 -16.62
C CYS A 231 -34.08 9.37 -17.22
N ARG A 232 -34.37 8.12 -17.58
CA ARG A 232 -35.67 7.67 -18.11
C ARG A 232 -36.20 6.41 -17.44
#